data_AF-A0A840KE75-F1
#
_entry.id   AF-A0A840KE75-F1
#
_cell.length_a   1.000
_cell.length_b   1.000
_cell.length_c   1.000
_cell.angle_alpha   90.00
_cell.angle_beta   90.00
_cell.angle_gamma   90.00
#
_symmetry.space_group_name_H-M   'P 1'
#
loop_
_entity.id
_entity.type
_entity.pdbx_description
1 polymer ?
#
loop_
_entity_poly.entity_id
_entity_poly.type
_entity_poly.pdbx_seq_one_letter_code
_entity_poly.pdbx_strand_id
1 'polypeptide(L)'
;MKNISFLYPLYIAGEFFILSFLYMKKHGLSGYWLIPLSMAAVFLISAQYFGMTIDNDYAKVISNMIIVCFAGYTLLQEIKGSETVNRFLLVDACIFFYYSVSVFTFIVQHQLAVISQQNATLIWGINNLLSSVVYGALIYKLLRLKK
;
A
#
# COMPACT_ATOMS: atom_id res chain seq x y z
N MET A 1 -29.31 -6.14 2.34
CA MET A 1 -28.05 -5.43 2.07
C MET A 1 -26.95 -6.46 1.95
N LYS A 2 -26.30 -6.57 0.79
CA LYS A 2 -25.26 -7.56 0.52
C LYS A 2 -24.06 -7.28 1.44
N ASN A 3 -23.45 -8.27 2.08
CA ASN A 3 -22.30 -8.08 2.97
C ASN A 3 -21.07 -7.62 2.16
N ILE A 4 -20.89 -6.30 2.02
CA ILE A 4 -19.73 -5.68 1.35
C ILE A 4 -18.50 -5.68 2.27
N SER A 5 -18.65 -6.07 3.54
CA SER A 5 -17.61 -6.06 4.57
C SER A 5 -16.35 -6.86 4.20
N PHE A 6 -16.49 -7.89 3.33
CA PHE A 6 -15.37 -8.69 2.82
C PHE A 6 -14.50 -7.97 1.77
N LEU A 7 -15.04 -6.94 1.10
CA LEU A 7 -14.36 -6.26 0.01
C LEU A 7 -13.16 -5.44 0.51
N TYR A 8 -13.26 -4.89 1.72
CA TYR A 8 -12.26 -3.98 2.29
C TYR A 8 -10.92 -4.68 2.64
N PRO A 9 -10.90 -5.83 3.34
CA PRO A 9 -9.67 -6.59 3.54
C PRO A 9 -9.11 -7.19 2.25
N LEU A 10 -9.98 -7.62 1.33
CA LEU A 10 -9.53 -8.11 0.02
C LEU A 10 -8.77 -7.02 -0.73
N TYR A 11 -9.28 -5.79 -0.69
CA TYR A 11 -8.61 -4.61 -1.23
C TYR A 11 -7.25 -4.36 -0.56
N ILE A 12 -7.20 -4.34 0.78
CA ILE A 12 -5.94 -4.14 1.54
C ILE A 12 -4.90 -5.22 1.19
N ALA A 13 -5.31 -6.49 1.21
CA ALA A 13 -4.43 -7.61 0.91
C ALA A 13 -3.93 -7.60 -0.54
N GLY A 14 -4.80 -7.28 -1.50
CA GLY A 14 -4.44 -7.18 -2.91
C GLY A 14 -3.44 -6.04 -3.16
N GLU A 15 -3.71 -4.85 -2.62
CA GLU A 15 -2.82 -3.69 -2.72
C GLU A 15 -1.44 -3.99 -2.12
N PHE A 16 -1.42 -4.55 -0.90
CA PHE A 16 -0.19 -4.95 -0.23
C PHE A 16 0.60 -5.99 -1.05
N PHE A 17 -0.07 -7.00 -1.58
CA PHE A 17 0.56 -8.06 -2.36
C PHE A 17 1.18 -7.52 -3.65
N ILE A 18 0.43 -6.73 -4.43
CA ILE A 18 0.90 -6.20 -5.73
C ILE A 18 2.13 -5.31 -5.54
N LEU A 19 2.09 -4.40 -4.57
CA LEU A 19 3.18 -3.45 -4.35
C LEU A 19 4.42 -4.12 -3.79
N SER A 20 4.25 -4.99 -2.80
CA SER A 20 5.35 -5.75 -2.24
C SER A 20 5.99 -6.67 -3.28
N PHE A 21 5.17 -7.33 -4.11
CA PHE A 21 5.65 -8.13 -5.24
C PHE A 21 6.48 -7.30 -6.22
N LEU A 22 6.00 -6.10 -6.56
CA LEU A 22 6.68 -5.20 -7.49
C LEU A 22 8.05 -4.77 -6.94
N TYR A 23 8.13 -4.40 -5.66
CA TYR A 23 9.40 -4.02 -5.03
C TYR A 23 10.33 -5.22 -4.86
N MET A 24 9.82 -6.39 -4.50
CA MET A 24 10.61 -7.62 -4.45
C MET A 24 11.27 -7.93 -5.77
N LYS A 25 10.50 -7.88 -6.86
CA LYS A 25 11.01 -8.12 -8.22
C LYS A 25 12.04 -7.05 -8.61
N LYS A 26 11.84 -5.79 -8.20
CA LYS A 26 12.79 -4.69 -8.45
C LYS A 26 14.14 -4.93 -7.74
N HIS A 27 14.11 -5.42 -6.51
CA HIS A 27 15.31 -5.69 -5.70
C HIS A 27 15.97 -7.05 -5.98
N GLY A 28 15.45 -7.85 -6.91
CA GLY A 28 16.00 -9.17 -7.23
C GLY A 28 15.92 -10.16 -6.06
N LEU A 29 15.01 -9.94 -5.11
CA LEU A 29 14.83 -10.82 -3.95
C LEU A 29 14.40 -12.24 -4.41
N SER A 30 14.91 -13.26 -3.72
CA SER A 30 14.62 -14.65 -4.07
C SER A 30 13.12 -14.95 -3.95
N GLY A 31 12.62 -15.84 -4.81
CA GLY A 31 11.19 -16.23 -4.83
C GLY A 31 10.67 -16.76 -3.49
N TYR A 32 11.56 -17.19 -2.58
CA TYR A 32 11.21 -17.62 -1.23
C TYR A 32 10.57 -16.51 -0.39
N TRP A 33 10.89 -15.24 -0.64
CA TRP A 33 10.26 -14.10 0.04
C TRP A 33 8.79 -13.91 -0.35
N LEU A 34 8.31 -14.54 -1.43
CA LEU A 34 6.89 -14.51 -1.81
C LEU A 34 6.03 -15.36 -0.87
N ILE A 35 6.61 -16.37 -0.23
CA ILE A 35 5.90 -17.28 0.66
C ILE A 35 5.34 -16.52 1.89
N PRO A 36 6.16 -15.82 2.71
CA PRO A 36 5.61 -15.06 3.84
C PRO A 36 4.67 -13.94 3.39
N LEU A 37 4.89 -13.37 2.20
CA LEU A 37 4.09 -12.26 1.68
C LEU A 37 2.70 -12.72 1.22
N SER A 38 2.64 -13.83 0.50
CA SER A 38 1.38 -14.48 0.12
C SER A 38 0.64 -15.00 1.35
N MET A 39 1.36 -15.55 2.34
CA MET A 39 0.77 -15.99 3.60
C MET A 39 0.17 -14.83 4.40
N ALA A 40 0.84 -13.67 4.45
CA ALA A 40 0.31 -12.47 5.10
C ALA A 40 -0.96 -11.95 4.39
N ALA A 41 -0.98 -11.92 3.06
CA ALA A 41 -2.15 -11.51 2.30
C ALA A 41 -3.34 -12.48 2.51
N VAL A 42 -3.09 -13.79 2.48
CA VAL A 42 -4.11 -14.81 2.77
C VAL A 42 -4.61 -14.69 4.20
N PHE A 43 -3.71 -14.46 5.16
CA PHE A 43 -4.08 -14.27 6.56
C PHE A 43 -5.02 -13.09 6.76
N LEU A 44 -4.75 -11.94 6.13
CA LEU A 44 -5.62 -10.76 6.20
C LEU A 44 -7.03 -11.02 5.65
N ILE A 45 -7.14 -11.85 4.62
CA ILE A 45 -8.42 -12.24 4.02
C ILE A 45 -9.13 -13.27 4.91
N SER A 46 -8.40 -14.28 5.40
CA SER A 46 -8.97 -15.39 6.16
C SER A 46 -9.32 -15.02 7.60
N ALA A 47 -8.62 -14.06 8.21
CA ALA A 47 -8.85 -13.65 9.60
C ALA A 47 -10.32 -13.26 9.84
N GLN A 48 -10.97 -12.64 8.84
CA GLN A 48 -12.39 -12.31 8.92
C GLN A 48 -13.32 -13.53 8.90
N TYR A 49 -12.98 -14.56 8.11
CA TYR A 49 -13.77 -15.80 8.05
C TYR A 49 -13.65 -16.63 9.33
N PHE A 50 -12.51 -16.54 10.02
CA PHE A 50 -12.26 -17.23 11.29
C PHE A 50 -12.79 -16.47 12.52
N GLY A 51 -13.51 -15.36 12.32
CA GLY A 51 -14.08 -14.57 13.42
C GLY A 51 -13.03 -13.83 14.27
N MET A 52 -11.79 -13.70 13.80
CA MET A 52 -10.81 -12.84 14.44
C MET A 52 -11.16 -11.39 14.14
N THR A 53 -11.42 -10.61 15.19
CA THR A 53 -11.64 -9.16 15.11
C THR A 53 -10.30 -8.43 14.94
N ILE A 54 -9.62 -8.67 13.82
CA ILE A 54 -8.53 -7.79 13.40
C ILE A 54 -9.18 -6.51 12.88
N ASP A 55 -8.86 -5.38 13.50
CA ASP A 55 -9.29 -4.10 13.00
C ASP A 55 -8.63 -3.86 11.63
N ASN A 56 -9.46 -3.74 10.59
CA ASN A 56 -8.98 -3.56 9.23
C ASN A 56 -8.24 -2.22 9.07
N ASP A 57 -8.51 -1.23 9.93
CA ASP A 57 -7.81 0.05 9.89
C ASP A 57 -6.37 -0.09 10.37
N TYR A 58 -6.11 -0.89 11.41
CA TYR A 58 -4.73 -1.22 11.82
C TYR A 58 -4.00 -2.04 10.74
N ALA A 59 -4.67 -3.03 10.15
CA ALA A 59 -4.08 -3.82 9.07
C ALA A 59 -3.66 -2.95 7.89
N LYS A 60 -4.48 -1.96 7.52
CA LYS A 60 -4.20 -1.00 6.44
C LYS A 60 -3.04 -0.06 6.77
N VAL A 61 -2.95 0.44 8.00
CA VAL A 61 -1.83 1.30 8.43
C VAL A 61 -0.52 0.53 8.38
N ILE A 62 -0.51 -0.71 8.89
CA ILE A 62 0.68 -1.56 8.90
C ILE A 62 1.12 -1.90 7.47
N SER A 63 0.18 -2.28 6.58
CA SER A 63 0.52 -2.56 5.18
C SER A 63 1.12 -1.34 4.48
N ASN A 64 0.55 -0.15 4.72
CA ASN A 64 1.05 1.09 4.14
C ASN A 64 2.45 1.42 4.65
N MET A 65 2.72 1.23 5.95
CA MET A 65 4.05 1.45 6.53
C MET A 65 5.11 0.53 5.90
N ILE A 66 4.78 -0.74 5.68
CA ILE A 66 5.69 -1.69 4.99
C ILE A 66 5.98 -1.23 3.56
N ILE A 67 4.96 -0.77 2.83
CA ILE A 67 5.11 -0.23 1.46
C ILE A 67 6.02 1.02 1.47
N VAL A 68 5.85 1.94 2.43
CA VAL A 68 6.73 3.11 2.60
C VAL A 68 8.18 2.68 2.80
N CYS A 69 8.43 1.66 3.62
CA CYS A 69 9.78 1.13 3.82
C CYS A 69 10.40 0.60 2.53
N PHE A 70 9.66 -0.19 1.73
CA PHE A 70 10.14 -0.68 0.44
C PHE A 70 10.40 0.45 -0.57
N ALA A 71 9.48 1.40 -0.68
CA ALA A 71 9.62 2.55 -1.57
C ALA A 71 10.79 3.45 -1.15
N GLY A 72 10.92 3.73 0.15
CA GLY A 72 12.00 4.53 0.72
C GLY A 72 13.37 3.86 0.57
N TYR A 73 13.46 2.55 0.81
CA TYR A 73 14.67 1.79 0.58
C TYR A 73 15.13 1.86 -0.88
N THR A 74 14.17 1.74 -1.80
CA THR A 74 14.41 1.90 -3.25
C THR A 74 14.97 3.29 -3.56
N LEU A 75 14.33 4.35 -3.07
CA LEU A 75 14.80 5.73 -3.28
C LEU A 75 16.19 5.97 -2.69
N LEU A 76 16.47 5.43 -1.50
CA LEU A 76 17.78 5.54 -0.87
C LEU A 76 18.88 4.85 -1.66
N GLN A 77 18.62 3.68 -2.25
CA GLN A 77 19.58 3.02 -3.13
C GLN A 77 19.87 3.83 -4.40
N GLU A 78 18.83 4.42 -5.00
CA GLU A 78 18.98 5.26 -6.20
C GLU A 78 19.85 6.50 -5.94
N ILE A 79 19.69 7.13 -4.77
CA ILE A 79 20.51 8.27 -4.32
C ILE A 79 21.96 7.85 -4.03
N LYS A 80 22.19 6.65 -3.50
CA LYS A 80 23.50 6.19 -3.04
C LYS A 80 24.41 5.62 -4.13
N GLY A 81 23.91 5.28 -5.33
CA GLY A 81 24.77 4.59 -6.30
C GLY A 81 24.24 4.39 -7.71
N SER A 82 23.28 5.19 -8.21
CA SER A 82 22.88 5.09 -9.62
C SER A 82 23.73 6.00 -10.52
N GLU A 83 24.55 5.40 -11.39
CA GLU A 83 25.18 6.12 -12.53
C GLU A 83 24.18 6.39 -13.66
N THR A 84 22.99 5.77 -13.60
CA THR A 84 21.93 5.91 -14.61
C THR A 84 20.62 6.32 -13.95
N VAL A 85 20.00 7.40 -14.45
CA VAL A 85 18.70 7.88 -13.97
C VAL A 85 17.65 6.79 -14.20
N ASN A 86 17.22 6.13 -13.14
CA ASN A 86 16.17 5.12 -13.24
C ASN A 86 14.87 5.82 -13.69
N ARG A 87 14.35 5.46 -14.88
CA ARG A 87 13.13 6.07 -15.43
C ARG A 87 11.90 5.90 -14.53
N PHE A 88 11.97 4.99 -13.58
CA PHE A 88 10.89 4.69 -12.63
C PHE A 88 11.04 5.41 -11.28
N LEU A 89 12.11 6.20 -11.09
CA LEU A 89 12.37 6.96 -9.85
C LEU A 89 11.20 7.87 -9.48
N LEU A 90 10.60 8.56 -10.45
CA LEU A 90 9.45 9.43 -10.23
C LEU A 90 8.24 8.62 -9.71
N VAL A 91 8.00 7.43 -10.27
CA VAL A 91 6.90 6.57 -9.82
C VAL A 91 7.17 6.06 -8.40
N ASP A 92 8.40 5.65 -8.10
CA ASP A 92 8.77 5.21 -6.76
C ASP A 92 8.65 6.34 -5.72
N ALA A 93 8.97 7.58 -6.11
CA ALA A 93 8.76 8.78 -5.30
C ALA A 93 7.26 9.07 -5.07
N CYS A 94 6.42 8.94 -6.09
CA CYS A 94 4.97 9.08 -5.95
C CYS A 94 4.38 8.03 -5.00
N ILE A 95 4.80 6.78 -5.11
CA ILE A 95 4.37 5.70 -4.21
C ILE A 95 4.81 6.04 -2.78
N PHE A 96 6.09 6.34 -2.57
CA PHE A 96 6.61 6.72 -1.24
C PHE A 96 5.82 7.88 -0.63
N PHE A 97 5.60 8.95 -1.40
CA PHE A 97 4.91 10.14 -0.91
C PHE A 97 3.45 9.84 -0.56
N TYR A 98 2.71 9.19 -1.45
CA TYR A 98 1.31 8.83 -1.21
C TYR A 98 1.15 7.94 0.02
N TYR A 99 1.92 6.86 0.12
CA TYR A 99 1.77 5.93 1.23
C TYR A 99 2.21 6.56 2.55
N SER A 100 3.19 7.46 2.54
CA SER A 100 3.57 8.24 3.71
C SER A 100 2.41 9.14 4.16
N VAL A 101 1.84 9.93 3.24
CA VAL A 101 0.67 10.78 3.52
C VAL A 101 -0.51 9.94 3.99
N SER A 102 -0.74 8.77 3.39
CA SER A 102 -1.82 7.85 3.74
C SER A 102 -1.69 7.36 5.18
N VAL A 103 -0.50 6.96 5.63
CA VAL A 103 -0.25 6.55 7.03
C VAL A 103 -0.64 7.67 8.01
N PHE A 104 -0.16 8.90 7.78
CA PHE A 104 -0.54 10.04 8.61
C PHE A 104 -2.05 10.31 8.58
N THR A 105 -2.63 10.21 7.39
CA THR A 105 -4.06 10.43 7.16
C THR A 105 -4.91 9.43 7.94
N PHE A 106 -4.53 8.15 7.98
CA PHE A 106 -5.22 7.13 8.77
C PHE A 106 -5.08 7.36 10.27
N ILE A 107 -3.91 7.76 10.76
CA ILE A 107 -3.69 8.08 12.18
C ILE A 107 -4.60 9.26 12.58
N VAL A 108 -4.63 10.32 11.78
CA VAL A 108 -5.48 11.50 12.02
C VAL A 108 -6.96 11.15 11.90
N GLN A 109 -7.35 10.34 10.91
CA GLN A 109 -8.71 9.87 10.73
C GLN A 109 -9.19 9.06 11.94
N HIS A 110 -8.36 8.15 12.47
CA HIS A 110 -8.72 7.33 13.62
C HIS A 110 -8.98 8.20 14.86
N GLN A 111 -8.14 9.21 15.11
CA GLN A 111 -8.36 10.16 16.20
C GLN A 111 -9.60 11.03 16.00
N LEU A 112 -9.85 11.49 14.76
CA LEU A 112 -11.00 12.35 14.44
C LEU A 112 -12.32 11.58 14.38
N ALA A 113 -12.32 10.30 14.01
CA ALA A 113 -13.53 9.47 14.01
C ALA A 113 -14.13 9.32 15.41
N VAL A 114 -13.29 9.35 16.45
CA VAL A 114 -13.72 9.36 17.85
C VAL A 114 -14.44 10.67 18.22
N ILE A 115 -14.20 11.76 17.49
CA ILE A 115 -14.67 13.12 17.83
C ILE A 115 -15.77 13.61 16.87
N SER A 116 -15.66 13.33 15.56
CA SER A 116 -16.57 13.84 14.52
C SER A 116 -16.52 12.99 13.24
N GLN A 117 -17.60 12.28 12.96
CA GLN A 117 -17.69 11.36 11.82
C GLN A 117 -17.65 12.07 10.45
N GLN A 118 -18.14 13.31 10.37
CA GLN A 118 -18.15 14.10 9.13
C GLN A 118 -16.72 14.48 8.69
N ASN A 119 -15.85 14.87 9.63
CA ASN A 119 -14.45 15.20 9.34
C ASN A 119 -13.65 13.95 8.95
N ALA A 120 -13.89 12.82 9.62
CA ALA A 120 -13.29 11.54 9.25
C ALA A 120 -13.63 11.12 7.81
N THR A 121 -14.86 11.38 7.36
CA THR A 121 -15.32 11.05 6.00
C THR A 121 -14.63 11.90 4.93
N LEU A 122 -14.42 13.19 5.19
CA LEU A 122 -13.68 14.08 4.27
C LEU A 122 -12.23 13.63 4.09
N ILE A 123 -11.58 13.28 5.19
CA ILE A 123 -10.18 12.81 5.20
C ILE A 123 -10.04 11.49 4.43
N TRP A 124 -10.99 10.57 4.62
CA TRP A 124 -11.05 9.33 3.84
C TRP A 124 -11.21 9.58 2.33
N GLY A 125 -12.02 10.57 1.96
CA GLY A 125 -12.20 11.00 0.56
C GLY A 125 -10.92 11.54 -0.07
N ILE A 126 -10.18 12.39 0.64
CA ILE A 126 -8.88 12.91 0.19
C ILE A 126 -7.89 11.76 -0.03
N ASN A 127 -7.81 10.81 0.90
CA ASN A 127 -6.93 9.65 0.77
C ASN A 127 -7.24 8.82 -0.49
N ASN A 128 -8.52 8.56 -0.78
CA ASN A 128 -8.92 7.83 -1.98
C ASN A 128 -8.62 8.59 -3.29
N LEU A 129 -8.71 9.92 -3.27
CA LEU A 129 -8.34 10.75 -4.42
C LEU A 129 -6.83 10.64 -4.72
N LEU A 130 -5.98 10.71 -3.69
CA LEU A 130 -4.54 10.48 -3.88
C LEU A 130 -4.24 9.04 -4.32
N SER A 131 -4.98 8.04 -3.82
CA SER A 131 -4.85 6.64 -4.23
C SER A 131 -5.03 6.47 -5.74
N SER A 132 -6.00 7.19 -6.31
CA SER A 132 -6.30 7.17 -7.74
C SER A 132 -5.10 7.64 -8.58
N VAL A 133 -4.39 8.66 -8.12
CA VAL A 133 -3.17 9.17 -8.77
C VAL A 133 -2.06 8.11 -8.75
N VAL A 134 -1.89 7.41 -7.63
CA VAL A 134 -0.89 6.34 -7.50
C VAL A 134 -1.22 5.14 -8.37
N TYR A 135 -2.48 4.72 -8.43
CA TYR A 135 -2.87 3.65 -9.36
C TYR A 135 -2.60 4.03 -10.81
N GLY A 136 -2.84 5.28 -11.21
CA GLY A 136 -2.43 5.78 -12.52
C GLY A 136 -0.91 5.66 -12.74
N ALA A 137 -0.10 6.06 -11.76
CA ALA A 137 1.36 5.94 -11.84
C ALA A 137 1.86 4.48 -11.90
N LEU A 138 1.20 3.56 -11.18
CA LEU A 138 1.49 2.13 -11.22
C LEU A 138 1.16 1.52 -12.58
N ILE A 139 -0.01 1.83 -13.14
CA ILE A 139 -0.40 1.38 -14.49
C ILE A 139 0.62 1.90 -15.51
N TYR A 140 1.00 3.17 -15.42
CA TYR A 140 2.04 3.75 -16.27
C TYR A 140 3.36 2.98 -16.18
N LYS A 141 3.82 2.68 -14.96
CA LYS A 141 5.04 1.88 -14.72
C LYS A 141 4.93 0.47 -15.31
N LEU A 142 3.82 -0.22 -15.10
CA LEU A 142 3.57 -1.56 -15.62
C LEU A 142 3.53 -1.61 -17.16
N LEU A 143 2.82 -0.67 -17.80
CA LEU A 143 2.76 -0.56 -19.26
C LEU A 143 4.16 -0.31 -19.86
N ARG A 144 4.95 0.50 -19.19
CA ARG A 144 6.33 0.81 -19.57
C ARG A 144 7.27 -0.38 -19.29
N LEU A 145 7.07 -1.19 -18.26
CA LEU A 145 7.94 -2.35 -17.95
C LEU A 145 7.87 -3.49 -18.97
N LYS A 146 6.87 -3.50 -19.85
CA LYS A 146 6.66 -4.54 -20.88
C LYS A 146 7.30 -4.22 -22.24
N LYS A 147 7.96 -3.07 -22.36
CA LYS A 147 8.68 -2.58 -23.55
C LYS A 147 10.17 -2.50 -23.25
#